data_AF-A0A960LBC7-F1
#
_entry.id   AF-A0A960LBC7-F1
#
_cell.length_a   1.000
_cell.length_b   1.000
_cell.length_c   1.000
_cell.angle_alpha   90.00
_cell.angle_beta   90.00
_cell.angle_gamma   90.00
#
_symmetry.space_group_name_H-M   'P 1'
#
loop_
_entity.id
_entity.type
_entity.pdbx_description
1 polymer ?
#
loop_
_entity_poly.entity_id
_entity_poly.type
_entity_poly.pdbx_seq_one_letter_code
_entity_poly.pdbx_strand_id
1 'polypeptide(L)' 'MRRLEVRLFGGFDVRDESRHLSGFESQKVRALLAYLVCNRRRELSRESLADLLWPALSQSDGPRNLRQGLYNLRSA' A
#
# COMPACT_ATOMS: atom_id res chain seq x y z
N MET A 1 8.38 -20.74 -5.89
CA MET A 1 8.13 -19.29 -6.08
C MET A 1 7.04 -18.89 -5.11
N ARG A 2 7.26 -17.91 -4.23
CA ARG A 2 6.19 -17.42 -3.34
C ARG A 2 5.13 -16.68 -4.15
N ARG A 3 3.85 -16.98 -3.90
CA ARG A 3 2.71 -16.35 -4.57
C ARG A 3 1.92 -15.53 -3.56
N LEU A 4 1.91 -14.23 -3.77
CA LEU A 4 1.00 -13.33 -3.06
C LEU A 4 -0.32 -13.22 -3.82
N GLU A 5 -1.42 -13.51 -3.14
CA GLU A 5 -2.77 -13.25 -3.62
C GLU A 5 -3.34 -12.02 -2.92
N VAL A 6 -3.88 -11.08 -3.69
CA VAL A 6 -4.48 -9.85 -3.17
C VAL A 6 -5.90 -9.75 -3.71
N ARG A 7 -6.87 -9.67 -2.80
CA ARG A 7 -8.29 -9.49 -3.12
C ARG A 7 -8.72 -8.12 -2.62
N LEU A 8 -9.28 -7.33 -3.54
CA LEU A 8 -9.68 -5.94 -3.30
C LEU A 8 -11.20 -5.73 -3.43
N PHE A 9 -11.89 -6.66 -4.10
CA PHE A 9 -13.35 -6.66 -4.22
C PHE A 9 -13.95 -7.57 -3.16
N GLY A 10 -14.99 -7.10 -2.46
CA GLY A 10 -15.56 -7.82 -1.31
C GLY A 10 -14.77 -7.68 0.00
N GLY A 11 -13.73 -6.84 0.03
CA GLY A 11 -12.89 -6.58 1.20
C GLY A 11 -11.42 -6.43 0.82
N PHE A 12 -10.58 -6.21 1.83
CA PHE A 12 -9.12 -6.19 1.68
C PHE A 12 -8.55 -7.47 2.31
N ASP A 13 -8.05 -8.37 1.47
CA ASP A 13 -7.45 -9.64 1.91
C ASP A 13 -6.14 -9.90 1.14
N VAL A 14 -5.10 -10.23 1.89
CA VAL A 14 -3.74 -10.48 1.36
C VAL A 14 -3.30 -11.83 1.90
N ARG A 15 -2.85 -12.72 1.01
CA ARG A 15 -2.41 -14.07 1.37
C ARG A 15 -1.04 -14.37 0.79
N ASP A 16 -0.16 -14.93 1.60
CA ASP A 16 1.02 -15.67 1.14
C ASP A 16 0.66 -17.15 1.12
N GLU A 17 0.49 -17.70 -0.08
CA GLU A 17 -0.09 -19.03 -0.29
C GLU A 17 -1.48 -19.18 0.36
N SER A 18 -1.55 -19.80 1.54
CA SER A 18 -2.78 -20.01 2.31
C SER A 18 -2.87 -19.16 3.58
N ARG A 19 -1.81 -18.44 3.94
CA ARG A 19 -1.75 -17.66 5.17
C ARG A 19 -2.21 -16.22 4.94
N HIS A 20 -3.20 -15.79 5.71
CA HIS A 20 -3.60 -14.39 5.77
C HIS A 20 -2.47 -13.53 6.35
N LEU A 21 -2.11 -12.47 5.62
CA LEU A 21 -1.19 -11.44 6.09
C LEU A 21 -1.97 -10.32 6.76
N SER A 22 -1.42 -9.80 7.86
CA SER A 22 -2.00 -8.74 8.70
C SER A 22 -1.00 -7.59 8.85
N GLY A 23 -1.29 -6.56 9.66
CA GLY A 23 -0.40 -5.39 9.82
C GLY A 23 -0.71 -4.24 8.86
N PHE A 24 -1.71 -4.39 7.99
CA PHE A 24 -2.27 -3.31 7.17
C PHE A 24 -3.31 -2.50 7.95
N GLU A 25 -2.93 -1.95 9.10
CA GLU A 25 -3.87 -1.37 10.08
C GLU A 25 -4.61 -0.13 9.55
N SER A 26 -3.91 0.72 8.81
CA SER A 26 -4.47 1.95 8.28
C SER A 26 -5.14 1.74 6.93
N GLN A 27 -6.31 2.38 6.72
CA GLN A 27 -6.96 2.45 5.42
C GLN A 27 -6.03 3.01 4.33
N LYS A 28 -5.13 3.96 4.67
CA LYS A 28 -4.14 4.50 3.73
C LYS A 28 -3.07 3.48 3.36
N VAL A 29 -2.66 2.63 4.30
CA VAL A 29 -1.70 1.53 4.02
C VAL A 29 -2.34 0.47 3.12
N ARG A 30 -3.62 0.12 3.37
CA ARG A 30 -4.39 -0.76 2.48
C ARG A 30 -4.53 -0.17 1.08
N ALA A 31 -4.90 1.09 0.98
CA ALA A 31 -5.01 1.80 -0.31
C ALA A 31 -3.67 1.87 -1.04
N LEU A 32 -2.56 2.09 -0.33
CA LEU A 32 -1.21 2.07 -0.90
C LEU A 32 -0.90 0.71 -1.53
N LEU A 33 -1.10 -0.40 -0.80
CA LEU A 33 -0.85 -1.73 -1.35
C LEU A 33 -1.75 -2.02 -2.56
N ALA A 34 -3.04 -1.72 -2.46
CA ALA A 34 -4.00 -1.91 -3.54
C ALA A 34 -3.54 -1.18 -4.82
N TYR A 35 -3.10 0.08 -4.67
CA TYR A 35 -2.65 0.88 -5.80
C TYR A 35 -1.36 0.34 -6.43
N LEU A 36 -0.38 -0.08 -5.61
CA LEU A 36 0.86 -0.68 -6.09
C LEU A 36 0.60 -2.00 -6.85
N VAL A 37 -0.29 -2.85 -6.34
CA VAL A 37 -0.63 -4.14 -6.95
C VAL A 37 -1.35 -3.95 -8.29
N CYS A 38 -2.33 -3.05 -8.35
CA CYS A 38 -3.06 -2.73 -9.57
C CYS A 38 -2.16 -2.10 -10.65
N ASN A 39 -1.12 -1.37 -10.24
CA ASN A 39 -0.19 -0.68 -11.15
C ASN A 39 1.20 -1.33 -11.23
N ARG A 40 1.34 -2.61 -10.85
CA ARG A 40 2.64 -3.31 -10.69
C ARG A 40 3.57 -3.34 -11.91
N ARG A 41 3.07 -2.99 -13.10
CA ARG A 41 3.83 -2.95 -14.36
C ARG A 41 4.23 -1.53 -14.78
N ARG A 42 3.98 -0.53 -13.94
CA ARG A 42 4.27 0.88 -14.20
C ARG A 42 5.24 1.40 -13.16
N GLU A 43 6.12 2.31 -13.57
CA GLU A 43 6.89 3.12 -12.64
C GLU A 43 5.96 4.12 -11.93
N LEU A 44 6.09 4.22 -10.61
CA LEU A 44 5.28 5.10 -9.78
C LEU A 44 6.20 6.02 -8.99
N SER A 45 6.05 7.34 -9.17
CA SER A 45 6.82 8.30 -8.38
C SER A 45 6.29 8.37 -6.95
N ARG A 46 7.20 8.55 -5.99
CA ARG A 46 6.82 8.70 -4.58
C ARG A 46 5.98 9.95 -4.35
N GLU A 47 6.27 11.03 -5.07
CA GLU A 47 5.51 12.27 -5.03
C GLU A 47 4.05 12.03 -5.45
N SER A 48 3.82 11.39 -6.61
CA SER A 48 2.46 11.07 -7.08
C SER A 48 1.69 10.18 -6.09
N LEU A 49 2.37 9.21 -5.46
CA LEU A 49 1.75 8.36 -4.45
C LEU A 49 1.41 9.13 -3.17
N ALA A 50 2.27 10.07 -2.77
CA ALA A 50 2.03 10.93 -1.62
C ALA A 50 0.82 11.83 -1.87
N ASP A 51 0.75 12.48 -3.05
CA ASP A 51 -0.34 13.37 -3.42
C ASP A 51 -1.67 12.63 -3.58
N LEU A 52 -1.66 11.44 -4.19
CA LEU A 52 -2.85 10.62 -4.38
C LEU A 52 -3.46 10.17 -3.05
N LEU A 53 -2.61 9.75 -2.11
CA LEU A 53 -3.05 9.14 -0.86
C LEU A 53 -3.19 10.14 0.27
N TRP A 54 -2.49 11.28 0.24
CA TRP A 54 -2.53 12.31 1.26
C TRP A 54 -2.65 13.73 0.68
N PRO A 55 -3.69 14.01 -0.13
CA PRO A 55 -3.81 15.26 -0.90
C PRO A 55 -3.97 16.53 -0.05
N ALA A 56 -4.40 16.39 1.22
CA ALA A 56 -4.72 17.52 2.10
C ALA A 56 -3.60 17.84 3.12
N LEU A 57 -2.44 17.19 3.00
CA LEU A 57 -1.33 17.37 3.93
C LEU A 57 -0.32 18.41 3.41
N SER A 58 0.45 18.98 4.35
CA SER A 58 1.57 19.86 4.01
C SER A 58 2.58 19.12 3.12
N GLN A 59 3.40 19.88 2.37
CA GLN A 59 4.40 19.29 1.46
C GLN A 59 5.42 18.38 2.17
N SER A 60 5.62 18.54 3.49
CA SER A 60 6.51 17.69 4.28
C SER A 60 5.83 16.42 4.83
N ASP A 61 4.53 16.49 5.12
CA ASP A 61 3.80 15.41 5.80
C ASP A 61 3.39 14.26 4.86
N GLY A 62 3.01 14.56 3.62
CA GLY A 62 2.66 13.55 2.61
C GLY A 62 3.80 12.53 2.37
N PRO A 63 5.00 12.98 2.00
CA PRO A 63 6.16 12.11 1.82
C PRO A 63 6.57 11.35 3.09
N ARG A 64 6.42 11.98 4.27
CA ARG A 64 6.68 11.33 5.57
C ARG A 64 5.73 10.16 5.80
N ASN A 65 4.43 10.36 5.59
CA ASN A 65 3.41 9.32 5.75
C ASN A 65 3.56 8.22 4.71
N LEU A 66 3.93 8.55 3.47
CA LEU A 66 4.25 7.55 2.46
C LEU A 66 5.42 6.66 2.90
N ARG A 67 6.50 7.23 3.44
CA ARG A 67 7.63 6.44 3.96
C ARG A 67 7.19 5.50 5.07
N GLN A 68 6.38 5.97 6.02
CA GLN A 68 5.85 5.13 7.09
C GLN A 68 4.94 4.01 6.54
N GLY A 69 4.08 4.33 5.58
CA GLY A 69 3.22 3.35 4.94
C GLY A 69 4.01 2.27 4.21
N LEU A 70 5.03 2.66 3.44
CA LEU A 70 5.94 1.72 2.77
C LEU A 70 6.75 0.87 3.76
N TYR A 71 7.16 1.44 4.89
CA TYR A 71 7.80 0.68 5.97
C TYR A 71 6.85 -0.38 6.51
N ASN A 72 5.62 0.00 6.87
CA ASN A 72 4.62 -0.94 7.37
C ASN A 72 4.34 -2.08 6.37
N LEU A 73 4.25 -1.78 5.08
CA LEU A 73 4.05 -2.81 4.03
C LEU A 73 5.20 -3.81 3.92
N ARG A 74 6.43 -3.38 4.24
CA ARG A 74 7.62 -4.25 4.19
C ARG A 74 7.80 -5.09 5.46
N SER A 75 7.18 -4.67 6.55
CA SER A 75 7.24 -5.33 7.86
C SER A 75 6.10 -6.31 8.09
N ALA A 76 5.08 -6.32 7.22
CA ALA A 76 3.99 -7.29 7.20
C ALA A 76 4.42 -8.63 6.56
#